data_AF-A0A4U2Y7Y7-F1
#
_entry.id   AF-A0A4U2Y7Y7-F1
#
_cell.length_a   1.000
_cell.length_b   1.000
_cell.length_c   1.000
_cell.angle_alpha   90.00
_cell.angle_beta   90.00
_cell.angle_gamma   90.00
#
_symmetry.space_group_name_H-M   'P 1'
#
loop_
_entity.id
_entity.type
_entity.pdbx_description
1 polymer ?
#
loop_
_entity_poly.entity_id
_entity_poly.type
_entity_poly.pdbx_seq_one_letter_code
_entity_poly.pdbx_strand_id
1 'polypeptide(L)'
;MNKIIVEPKKGIGSIILGMSRDDIRKYAEVNNIQLRTRSRTSSAESFGYFKVEYDSEDKVIFIELSSYKGDKDITCLLFDINVFETKAEVLAEQIDKISPYDRDDWELGYMYTFHDLGLAFWRPNVFTDEDMQQEWFLAHNAEEQETYLRDQYFRTVAVAVEGYWSKTL
;
A
#
# COMPACT_ATOMS: atom_id res chain seq x y z
N MET A 1 10.19 -13.81 8.50
CA MET A 1 8.84 -13.32 8.19
C MET A 1 8.49 -12.23 9.18
N ASN A 2 8.43 -10.99 8.71
CA ASN A 2 8.16 -9.81 9.53
C ASN A 2 6.66 -9.52 9.52
N LYS A 3 6.03 -9.58 10.68
CA LYS A 3 4.64 -9.17 10.84
C LYS A 3 4.57 -7.65 10.98
N ILE A 4 3.83 -7.00 10.08
CA ILE A 4 3.61 -5.56 10.06
C ILE A 4 2.11 -5.31 10.22
N ILE A 5 1.75 -4.43 11.15
CA ILE A 5 0.35 -4.06 11.41
C ILE A 5 0.07 -2.71 10.78
N VAL A 6 -1.04 -2.61 10.05
CA VAL A 6 -1.59 -1.34 9.56
C VAL A 6 -2.63 -0.86 10.58
N GLU A 7 -2.40 0.32 11.13
CA GLU A 7 -3.35 1.01 12.00
C GLU A 7 -3.88 2.25 11.26
N PRO A 8 -5.14 2.24 10.78
CA PRO A 8 -5.77 3.37 10.08
C PRO A 8 -5.59 4.69 10.83
N LYS A 9 -5.34 5.78 10.09
CA LYS A 9 -5.06 7.14 10.60
C LYS A 9 -3.87 7.24 11.59
N LYS A 10 -3.08 6.19 11.77
CA LYS A 10 -1.98 6.17 12.74
C LYS A 10 -0.64 5.82 12.10
N GLY A 11 -0.52 4.68 11.43
CA GLY A 11 0.77 4.23 10.92
C GLY A 11 0.79 2.81 10.37
N ILE A 12 1.97 2.41 9.89
CA ILE A 12 2.26 1.05 9.41
C ILE A 12 3.52 0.54 10.12
N GLY A 13 3.35 -0.49 10.95
CA GLY A 13 4.42 -1.02 11.78
C GLY A 13 4.97 0.04 12.74
N SER A 14 6.28 0.28 12.69
CA SER A 14 6.95 1.26 13.55
C SER A 14 6.92 2.68 13.00
N ILE A 15 6.43 2.89 11.77
CA ILE A 15 6.34 4.20 11.15
C ILE A 15 4.95 4.77 11.41
N ILE A 16 4.88 5.94 12.04
CA ILE A 16 3.61 6.60 12.38
C ILE A 16 3.54 8.00 11.74
N LEU A 17 2.33 8.43 11.42
CA LEU A 17 2.05 9.77 10.96
C LEU A 17 2.50 10.79 12.03
N GLY A 18 3.07 11.91 11.59
CA GLY A 18 3.62 12.94 12.46
C GLY A 18 5.05 12.70 12.96
N MET A 19 5.68 11.55 12.67
CA MET A 19 7.13 11.38 12.90
C MET A 19 7.92 12.44 12.14
N SER A 20 9.05 12.89 12.68
CA SER A 20 9.94 13.77 11.94
C SER A 20 10.75 12.98 10.90
N ARG A 21 11.20 13.66 9.85
CA ARG A 21 12.17 13.09 8.90
C ARG A 21 13.42 12.53 9.59
N ASP A 22 13.89 13.16 10.66
CA ASP A 22 15.05 12.66 11.40
C ASP A 22 14.74 11.36 12.16
N ASP A 23 13.52 11.18 12.68
CA ASP A 23 13.09 9.92 13.28
C ASP A 23 13.08 8.79 12.23
N ILE A 24 12.60 9.07 11.01
CA ILE A 24 12.59 8.11 9.91
C ILE A 24 14.00 7.68 9.51
N ARG A 25 14.92 8.65 9.42
CA ARG A 25 16.31 8.36 9.07
C ARG A 25 17.03 7.58 10.16
N LYS A 26 16.79 7.93 11.43
CA LYS A 26 17.30 7.17 12.58
C LYS A 26 16.73 5.75 12.58
N TYR A 27 15.45 5.58 12.30
CA TYR A 27 14.84 4.27 12.14
C TYR A 27 15.54 3.46 11.04
N ALA A 28 15.74 4.06 9.86
CA ALA A 28 16.41 3.40 8.74
C ALA A 28 17.85 3.01 9.10
N GLU A 29 18.60 3.89 9.76
CA GLU A 29 19.96 3.63 10.22
C GLU A 29 20.03 2.47 11.21
N VAL A 30 19.21 2.50 12.28
CA VAL A 30 19.17 1.45 13.31
C VAL A 30 18.80 0.09 12.73
N ASN A 31 17.98 0.06 11.68
CA ASN A 31 17.55 -1.17 11.01
C ASN A 31 18.42 -1.54 9.80
N ASN A 32 19.53 -0.85 9.55
CA ASN A 32 20.42 -1.05 8.39
C ASN A 32 19.67 -0.99 7.03
N ILE A 33 18.67 -0.13 6.93
CA ILE A 33 17.87 0.08 5.72
C ILE A 33 18.46 1.25 4.93
N GLN A 34 18.79 1.00 3.67
CA GLN A 34 19.28 2.05 2.80
C GLN A 34 18.15 2.99 2.34
N LEU A 35 18.34 4.29 2.58
CA LEU A 35 17.50 5.34 2.00
C LEU A 35 17.82 5.48 0.51
N ARG A 36 16.78 5.39 -0.32
CA ARG A 36 16.89 5.54 -1.78
C ARG A 36 16.84 7.01 -2.22
N THR A 37 16.23 7.88 -1.39
CA THR A 37 16.20 9.33 -1.62
C THR A 37 17.13 10.02 -0.63
N ARG A 38 18.22 10.63 -1.13
CA ARG A 38 19.22 11.30 -0.28
C ARG A 38 19.02 12.81 -0.14
N SER A 39 18.09 13.41 -0.87
CA SER A 39 17.85 14.85 -0.78
C SER A 39 16.96 15.19 0.41
N ARG A 40 17.46 16.06 1.29
CA ARG A 40 16.67 16.70 2.36
C ARG A 40 15.53 17.57 1.83
N THR A 41 15.59 17.99 0.57
CA THR A 41 14.56 18.83 -0.03
C THR A 41 13.44 18.03 -0.69
N SER A 42 13.52 16.69 -0.68
CA SER A 42 12.48 15.85 -1.27
C SER A 42 11.26 15.81 -0.36
N SER A 43 10.07 16.04 -0.91
CA SER A 43 8.81 15.84 -0.19
C SER A 43 8.54 14.36 0.14
N ALA A 44 9.28 13.43 -0.46
CA ALA A 44 9.15 11.99 -0.22
C ALA A 44 10.49 11.28 -0.02
N GLU A 45 10.51 10.23 0.78
CA GLU A 45 11.64 9.32 0.93
C GLU A 45 11.18 7.86 0.80
N SER A 46 12.05 7.00 0.27
CA SER A 46 11.80 5.57 0.19
C SER A 46 12.94 4.80 0.84
N PHE A 47 12.60 3.78 1.63
CA PHE A 47 13.54 2.95 2.36
C PHE A 47 12.95 1.55 2.56
N GLY A 48 13.70 0.51 2.21
CA GLY A 48 13.20 -0.86 2.25
C GLY A 48 11.93 -1.00 1.41
N TYR A 49 10.84 -1.42 2.06
CA TYR A 49 9.50 -1.58 1.47
C TYR A 49 8.61 -0.33 1.62
N PHE A 50 9.11 0.71 2.27
CA PHE A 50 8.34 1.90 2.60
C PHE A 50 8.60 3.06 1.64
N LYS A 51 7.55 3.84 1.39
CA LYS A 51 7.59 5.22 0.92
C LYS A 51 6.90 6.08 1.97
N VAL A 52 7.47 7.24 2.28
CA VAL A 52 6.85 8.25 3.15
C VAL A 52 6.87 9.60 2.48
N GLU A 53 5.85 10.42 2.75
CA GLU A 53 5.82 11.82 2.33
C GLU A 53 5.72 12.74 3.54
N TYR A 54 6.25 13.95 3.39
CA TYR A 54 6.39 14.93 4.45
C TYR A 54 5.66 16.23 4.12
N ASP A 55 5.16 16.92 5.14
CA ASP A 55 4.71 18.29 5.03
C ASP A 55 5.87 19.31 5.06
N SER A 56 5.53 20.60 5.08
CA SER A 56 6.50 21.70 5.16
C SER A 56 7.24 21.80 6.49
N GLU A 57 6.79 21.09 7.54
CA GLU A 57 7.43 21.01 8.85
C GLU A 57 8.26 19.73 9.02
N ASP A 58 8.52 19.01 7.92
CA ASP A 58 9.22 17.73 7.88
C ASP A 58 8.55 16.63 8.74
N LYS A 59 7.21 16.66 8.82
CA LYS A 59 6.40 15.65 9.49
C LYS A 59 5.77 14.69 8.48
N VAL A 60 5.79 13.40 8.80
CA VAL A 60 5.22 12.36 7.96
C VAL A 60 3.71 12.54 7.85
N ILE A 61 3.21 12.71 6.62
CA ILE A 61 1.78 12.87 6.31
C ILE A 61 1.22 11.69 5.51
N PHE A 62 2.07 10.84 4.96
CA PHE A 62 1.70 9.67 4.18
C PHE A 62 2.75 8.57 4.37
N ILE A 63 2.28 7.33 4.49
CA ILE A 63 3.12 6.13 4.60
C ILE A 63 2.52 5.09 3.67
N GLU A 64 3.33 4.54 2.79
CA GLU A 64 2.98 3.40 1.93
C GLU A 64 3.94 2.25 2.18
N LEU A 65 3.38 1.05 2.27
CA LEU A 65 4.12 -0.20 2.29
C LEU A 65 3.85 -0.97 0.99
N SER A 66 4.91 -1.38 0.31
CA SER A 66 4.85 -2.19 -0.91
C SER A 66 5.29 -3.62 -0.65
N SER A 67 4.52 -4.58 -1.17
CA SER A 67 4.90 -6.01 -1.24
C SER A 67 4.14 -6.68 -2.38
N TYR A 68 4.23 -7.99 -2.52
CA TYR A 68 3.46 -8.76 -3.49
C TYR A 68 3.10 -10.13 -2.91
N LYS A 69 2.04 -10.76 -3.43
CA LYS A 69 1.67 -12.11 -3.01
C LYS A 69 2.84 -13.10 -3.17
N GLY A 70 3.09 -13.87 -2.11
CA GLY A 70 4.18 -14.86 -2.07
C GLY A 70 5.54 -14.28 -1.65
N ASP A 71 5.61 -12.98 -1.37
CA ASP A 71 6.73 -12.38 -0.66
C ASP A 71 6.73 -12.87 0.80
N LYS A 72 7.62 -13.83 1.10
CA LYS A 72 7.68 -14.50 2.42
C LYS A 72 8.30 -13.64 3.51
N ASP A 73 8.79 -12.45 3.16
CA ASP A 73 9.45 -11.57 4.11
C ASP A 73 8.46 -10.74 4.90
N ILE A 74 7.23 -10.54 4.39
CA ILE A 74 6.24 -9.62 4.97
C ILE A 74 4.89 -10.31 5.17
N THR A 75 4.34 -10.20 6.38
CA THR A 75 2.92 -10.45 6.65
C THR A 75 2.28 -9.15 7.10
N CYS A 76 1.47 -8.55 6.24
CA CYS A 76 0.85 -7.25 6.48
C CYS A 76 -0.61 -7.42 6.89
N LEU A 77 -0.97 -7.06 8.13
CA LEU A 77 -2.33 -7.22 8.64
C LEU A 77 -3.03 -5.88 8.83
N LEU A 78 -4.26 -5.78 8.33
CA LEU A 78 -5.22 -4.74 8.63
C LEU A 78 -6.50 -5.41 9.17
N PHE A 79 -6.92 -5.08 10.38
CA PHE A 79 -8.06 -5.73 11.05
C PHE A 79 -7.98 -7.27 11.02
N ASP A 80 -6.77 -7.81 11.25
CA ASP A 80 -6.43 -9.24 11.17
C ASP A 80 -6.55 -9.89 9.77
N ILE A 81 -6.78 -9.10 8.71
CA ILE A 81 -6.82 -9.55 7.32
C ILE A 81 -5.44 -9.35 6.69
N ASN A 82 -4.91 -10.38 6.00
CA ASN A 82 -3.65 -10.25 5.26
C ASN A 82 -3.87 -9.47 3.95
N VAL A 83 -3.34 -8.25 3.90
CA VAL A 83 -3.57 -7.31 2.79
C VAL A 83 -3.01 -7.82 1.47
N PHE A 84 -1.82 -8.44 1.47
CA PHE A 84 -1.12 -8.85 0.25
C PHE A 84 -1.43 -10.29 -0.19
N GLU A 85 -2.20 -11.03 0.61
CA GLU A 85 -2.62 -12.41 0.30
C GLU A 85 -4.14 -12.57 0.18
N THR A 86 -4.90 -11.49 0.40
CA THR A 86 -6.35 -11.45 0.14
C THR A 86 -6.60 -10.81 -1.22
N LYS A 87 -7.42 -11.45 -2.07
CA LYS A 87 -7.75 -10.91 -3.40
C LYS A 87 -8.29 -9.48 -3.26
N ALA A 88 -7.92 -8.60 -4.19
CA ALA A 88 -8.18 -7.18 -4.11
C ALA A 88 -9.68 -6.85 -3.93
N GLU A 89 -10.55 -7.48 -4.71
CA GLU A 89 -12.00 -7.27 -4.63
C GLU A 89 -12.58 -7.74 -3.29
N VAL A 90 -12.10 -8.88 -2.79
CA VAL A 90 -12.54 -9.43 -1.49
C VAL A 90 -12.08 -8.52 -0.35
N LEU A 91 -10.83 -8.05 -0.38
CA LEU A 91 -10.33 -7.13 0.63
C LEU A 91 -11.10 -5.81 0.58
N ALA A 92 -11.28 -5.22 -0.59
CA ALA A 92 -12.03 -3.98 -0.77
C ALA A 92 -13.45 -4.12 -0.21
N GLU A 93 -14.17 -5.19 -0.54
CA GLU A 93 -15.53 -5.46 -0.01
C GLU A 93 -15.55 -5.63 1.52
N GLN A 94 -14.54 -6.28 2.09
CA GLN A 94 -14.44 -6.46 3.54
C GLN A 94 -14.21 -5.14 4.27
N ILE A 95 -13.32 -4.28 3.75
CA ILE A 95 -13.07 -2.96 4.35
C ILE A 95 -14.24 -2.01 4.11
N ASP A 96 -14.92 -2.12 2.97
CA ASP A 96 -16.11 -1.32 2.62
C ASP A 96 -17.25 -1.46 3.63
N LYS A 97 -17.37 -2.64 4.26
CA LYS A 97 -18.34 -2.89 5.34
C LYS A 97 -18.01 -2.12 6.63
N ILE A 98 -16.77 -1.68 6.79
CA ILE A 98 -16.28 -0.91 7.95
C ILE A 98 -16.37 0.59 7.65
N SER A 99 -15.91 0.99 6.47
CA SER A 99 -15.96 2.36 5.97
C SER A 99 -16.03 2.29 4.45
N PRO A 100 -16.90 3.08 3.79
CA PRO A 100 -17.01 3.04 2.35
C PRO A 100 -15.75 3.64 1.69
N TYR A 101 -15.29 3.00 0.61
CA TYR A 101 -14.31 3.64 -0.29
C TYR A 101 -14.96 4.63 -1.26
N ASP A 102 -14.17 5.53 -1.82
CA ASP A 102 -14.59 6.49 -2.85
C ASP A 102 -15.02 5.77 -4.14
N ARG A 103 -16.31 5.90 -4.48
CA ARG A 103 -16.88 5.29 -5.68
C ARG A 103 -16.67 6.12 -6.94
N ASP A 104 -16.31 7.39 -6.78
CA ASP A 104 -16.12 8.34 -7.88
C ASP A 104 -14.64 8.48 -8.27
N ASP A 105 -13.76 7.66 -7.68
CA ASP A 105 -12.34 7.61 -8.00
C ASP A 105 -12.13 7.19 -9.47
N TRP A 106 -11.37 7.99 -10.23
CA TRP A 106 -11.11 7.73 -11.64
C TRP A 106 -10.18 6.53 -11.87
N GLU A 107 -9.44 6.09 -10.83
CA GLU A 107 -8.63 4.88 -10.83
C GLU A 107 -9.36 3.67 -10.21
N LEU A 108 -10.69 3.75 -10.01
CA LEU A 108 -11.44 2.67 -9.40
C LEU A 108 -11.18 1.33 -10.11
N GLY A 109 -10.91 0.30 -9.31
CA GLY A 109 -10.42 -0.99 -9.78
C GLY A 109 -8.92 -1.17 -9.56
N TYR A 110 -8.13 -0.10 -9.73
CA TYR A 110 -6.69 -0.08 -9.43
C TYR A 110 -6.43 0.50 -8.04
N MET A 111 -7.08 1.61 -7.71
CA MET A 111 -7.01 2.31 -6.43
C MET A 111 -8.33 2.20 -5.69
N TYR A 112 -8.26 2.06 -4.37
CA TYR A 112 -9.40 2.13 -3.46
C TYR A 112 -9.05 2.99 -2.26
N THR A 113 -9.68 4.16 -2.17
CA THR A 113 -9.43 5.13 -1.09
C THR A 113 -10.57 5.13 -0.08
N PHE A 114 -10.25 4.93 1.20
CA PHE A 114 -11.19 4.93 2.32
C PHE A 114 -10.95 6.17 3.18
N HIS A 115 -11.63 7.27 2.86
CA HIS A 115 -11.37 8.57 3.48
C HIS A 115 -11.53 8.55 5.01
N ASP A 116 -12.59 7.92 5.54
CA ASP A 116 -12.81 7.89 6.99
C ASP A 116 -11.80 7.03 7.75
N LEU A 117 -11.06 6.16 7.05
CA LEU A 117 -9.97 5.36 7.62
C LEU A 117 -8.59 5.96 7.35
N GLY A 118 -8.50 7.02 6.55
CA GLY A 118 -7.21 7.54 6.15
C GLY A 118 -6.35 6.46 5.47
N LEU A 119 -6.96 5.61 4.63
CA LEU A 119 -6.38 4.36 4.12
C LEU A 119 -6.56 4.28 2.59
N ALA A 120 -5.57 3.76 1.88
CA ALA A 120 -5.71 3.41 0.47
C ALA A 120 -5.02 2.09 0.12
N PHE A 121 -5.54 1.41 -0.89
CA PHE A 121 -4.89 0.26 -1.53
C PHE A 121 -4.65 0.54 -3.00
N TRP A 122 -3.57 -0.01 -3.55
CA TRP A 122 -3.28 0.09 -4.98
C TRP A 122 -2.72 -1.21 -5.56
N ARG A 123 -3.08 -1.49 -6.82
CA ARG A 123 -2.51 -2.58 -7.63
C ARG A 123 -2.17 -2.09 -9.04
N PRO A 124 -1.15 -2.68 -9.70
CA PRO A 124 -0.71 -2.24 -11.01
C PRO A 124 -1.68 -2.60 -12.13
N ASN A 125 -2.39 -3.72 -12.01
CA ASN A 125 -3.33 -4.22 -13.02
C ASN A 125 -4.59 -4.73 -12.35
N VAL A 126 -5.70 -4.67 -13.09
CA VAL A 126 -6.96 -5.35 -12.73
C VAL A 126 -6.95 -6.71 -13.41
N PHE A 127 -6.83 -7.77 -12.61
CA PHE A 127 -6.94 -9.15 -13.08
C PHE A 127 -7.92 -9.91 -12.17
N THR A 128 -8.92 -10.53 -12.78
CA THR A 128 -10.06 -11.18 -12.12
C THR A 128 -10.08 -12.69 -12.38
N ASP A 129 -10.99 -13.41 -11.72
CA ASP A 129 -11.18 -14.85 -12.01
C ASP A 129 -11.76 -15.10 -13.41
N GLU A 130 -12.47 -14.13 -13.99
CA GLU A 130 -13.02 -14.22 -15.35
C GLU A 130 -11.91 -14.14 -16.41
N ASP A 131 -10.86 -13.35 -16.16
CA ASP A 131 -9.70 -13.21 -17.04
C ASP A 131 -8.94 -14.53 -17.19
N MET A 132 -8.96 -15.37 -16.15
CA MET A 132 -8.31 -16.69 -16.17
C MET A 132 -8.93 -17.67 -17.18
N GLN A 133 -10.14 -17.39 -17.66
CA GLN A 133 -10.83 -18.22 -18.66
C GLN A 133 -10.61 -17.71 -20.09
N GLN A 134 -9.95 -16.58 -20.28
CA GLN A 134 -9.81 -15.95 -21.58
C GLN A 134 -8.70 -16.61 -22.41
N GLU A 135 -8.93 -16.73 -23.73
CA GLU A 135 -7.97 -17.36 -24.65
C GLU A 135 -6.58 -16.70 -24.60
N TRP A 136 -6.54 -15.38 -24.44
CA TRP A 136 -5.26 -14.64 -24.34
C TRP A 136 -4.47 -15.07 -23.11
N PHE A 137 -5.10 -15.31 -21.96
CA PHE A 137 -4.43 -15.75 -20.74
C PHE A 137 -3.97 -17.20 -20.86
N LEU A 138 -4.84 -18.07 -21.39
CA LEU A 138 -4.55 -19.49 -21.59
C LEU A 138 -3.43 -19.74 -22.62
N ALA A 139 -3.20 -18.80 -23.53
CA ALA A 139 -2.11 -18.86 -24.50
C ALA A 139 -0.71 -18.57 -23.91
N HIS A 140 -0.63 -17.94 -22.73
CA HIS A 140 0.64 -17.66 -22.05
C HIS A 140 1.23 -18.92 -21.41
N ASN A 141 2.55 -18.90 -21.18
CA ASN A 141 3.22 -19.97 -20.45
C ASN A 141 2.98 -19.85 -18.92
N ALA A 142 3.36 -20.87 -18.16
CA ALA A 142 3.10 -20.93 -16.72
C ALA A 142 3.75 -19.79 -15.91
N GLU A 143 4.95 -19.32 -16.29
CA GLU A 143 5.65 -18.23 -15.61
C GLU A 143 4.95 -16.88 -15.84
N GLU A 144 4.51 -16.65 -17.07
CA GLU A 144 3.69 -15.49 -17.44
C GLU A 144 2.35 -15.51 -16.71
N GLN A 145 1.67 -16.66 -16.69
CA GLN A 145 0.42 -16.83 -15.95
C GLN A 145 0.61 -16.58 -14.45
N GLU A 146 1.70 -17.04 -13.84
CA GLU A 146 1.99 -16.76 -12.42
C GLU A 146 2.10 -15.26 -12.15
N THR A 147 2.66 -14.51 -13.11
CA THR A 147 2.76 -13.04 -13.00
C THR A 147 1.38 -12.39 -12.99
N TYR A 148 0.50 -12.75 -13.92
CA TYR A 148 -0.89 -12.24 -13.93
C TYR A 148 -1.68 -12.65 -12.68
N LEU A 149 -1.47 -13.86 -12.16
CA LEU A 149 -2.13 -14.31 -10.93
C LEU A 149 -1.76 -13.45 -9.71
N ARG A 150 -0.60 -12.76 -9.72
CA ARG A 150 -0.23 -11.80 -8.66
C ARG A 150 -1.03 -10.51 -8.75
N ASP A 151 -1.55 -10.15 -9.92
CA ASP A 151 -2.35 -8.94 -10.13
C ASP A 151 -3.80 -9.07 -9.61
N GLN A 152 -4.19 -10.25 -9.12
CA GLN A 152 -5.43 -10.42 -8.34
C GLN A 152 -5.35 -9.78 -6.95
N TYR A 153 -4.19 -9.29 -6.53
CA TYR A 153 -3.89 -8.82 -5.16
C TYR A 153 -3.44 -7.37 -5.18
N PHE A 154 -3.65 -6.68 -4.05
CA PHE A 154 -3.03 -5.37 -3.88
C PHE A 154 -1.52 -5.49 -3.75
N ARG A 155 -0.82 -4.48 -4.26
CA ARG A 155 0.63 -4.36 -4.19
C ARG A 155 1.06 -3.39 -3.11
N THR A 156 0.23 -2.39 -2.81
CA THR A 156 0.51 -1.44 -1.76
C THR A 156 -0.69 -1.22 -0.84
N VAL A 157 -0.36 -0.86 0.39
CA VAL A 157 -1.29 -0.27 1.35
C VAL A 157 -0.68 1.01 1.88
N ALA A 158 -1.50 2.04 1.99
CA ALA A 158 -1.08 3.34 2.46
C ALA A 158 -1.99 3.84 3.58
N VAL A 159 -1.40 4.59 4.51
CA VAL A 159 -2.13 5.40 5.49
C VAL A 159 -1.68 6.85 5.39
N ALA A 160 -2.61 7.78 5.58
CA ALA A 160 -2.34 9.20 5.48
C ALA A 160 -3.11 10.01 6.53
N VAL A 161 -2.65 11.25 6.73
CA VAL A 161 -3.38 12.23 7.54
C VAL A 161 -4.73 12.58 6.93
N GLU A 162 -5.63 13.11 7.75
CA GLU A 162 -6.93 13.59 7.28
C GLU A 162 -6.77 14.66 6.19
N GLY A 163 -7.64 14.60 5.17
CA GLY A 163 -7.61 15.52 4.04
C GLY A 163 -6.52 15.26 3.01
N TYR A 164 -5.68 14.23 3.17
CA TYR A 164 -4.59 13.94 2.22
C TYR A 164 -5.10 13.72 0.78
N TRP A 165 -6.11 12.86 0.60
CA TRP A 165 -6.75 12.60 -0.70
C TRP A 165 -7.86 13.60 -1.04
N SER A 166 -8.18 14.52 -0.15
CA SER A 166 -9.19 15.57 -0.38
C SER A 166 -8.62 16.77 -1.13
N LYS A 167 -7.32 16.77 -1.45
CA LYS A 167 -6.69 17.78 -2.29
C LYS A 167 -7.21 17.64 -3.72
N THR A 168 -8.35 18.26 -3.96
CA THR A 168 -8.79 18.64 -5.30
C THR A 168 -7.72 19.58 -5.86
N LEU A 169 -7.17 19.22 -7.03
CA LEU A 169 -6.36 20.12 -7.86
C LEU A 169 -7.12 21.40 -8.19
#